data_AF-A0AAX4JLT6-F1
#
_entry.id   AF-A0AAX4JLT6-F1
#
_cell.length_a   1.000
_cell.length_b   1.000
_cell.length_c   1.000
_cell.angle_alpha   90.00
_cell.angle_beta   90.00
_cell.angle_gamma   90.00
#
_symmetry.space_group_name_H-M   'P 1'
#
loop_
_entity.id
_entity.type
_entity.pdbx_description
1 polymer ?
#
loop_
_entity_poly.entity_id
_entity_poly.type
_entity_poly.pdbx_seq_one_letter_code
_entity_poly.pdbx_strand_id
1 'polypeptide(L)'
;MSDTTKAQKATSPTKKVEETPVASSSTASAPKEVEKKEETKTDDVKEEDEKPESDEDVIDMETFQQIMDMDEEDDDGDDDGEKHAFSKGIVWGYFEQAEATFGEMEEAIAAEDLQKLSSLGHFLKGSSAALGIIKVQASCEKMQHYGNKRDEESGADLESPEALERIKKLLTACKKDYQVAKKWMENLYEEDK
;
A
#
# COMPACT_ATOMS: atom_id res chain seq x y z
N MET A 1 -65.36 -28.19 1.12
CA MET A 1 -64.41 -29.29 1.31
C MET A 1 -63.04 -28.61 1.43
N SER A 2 -62.75 -27.89 2.52
CA SER A 2 -62.84 -28.23 3.95
C SER A 2 -61.62 -29.02 4.41
N ASP A 3 -61.12 -28.59 5.58
CA ASP A 3 -60.06 -29.17 6.41
C ASP A 3 -58.59 -28.88 6.05
N THR A 4 -57.68 -28.55 6.98
CA THR A 4 -57.66 -27.73 8.24
C THR A 4 -56.37 -28.10 9.00
N THR A 5 -55.80 -27.16 9.77
CA THR A 5 -54.69 -27.36 10.76
C THR A 5 -53.28 -27.66 10.22
N LYS A 6 -52.17 -27.27 10.87
CA LYS A 6 -51.98 -26.57 12.17
C LYS A 6 -50.69 -25.74 12.17
N ALA A 7 -50.70 -24.59 12.85
CA ALA A 7 -49.49 -23.81 13.15
C ALA A 7 -48.83 -24.27 14.47
N GLN A 8 -47.51 -24.04 14.63
CA GLN A 8 -46.91 -23.97 15.97
C GLN A 8 -45.68 -23.05 16.01
N LYS A 9 -45.56 -22.31 17.13
CA LYS A 9 -44.60 -21.25 17.42
C LYS A 9 -44.02 -21.50 18.81
N ALA A 10 -42.71 -21.40 18.98
CA ALA A 10 -42.01 -21.26 20.27
C ALA A 10 -40.71 -20.49 20.00
N THR A 11 -40.43 -19.29 20.52
CA THR A 11 -40.28 -18.80 21.93
C THR A 11 -39.05 -19.35 22.65
N SER A 12 -38.13 -18.43 22.96
CA SER A 12 -36.84 -18.62 23.64
C SER A 12 -36.94 -19.11 25.09
N PRO A 13 -35.79 -19.39 25.73
CA PRO A 13 -35.48 -18.59 26.93
C PRO A 13 -34.02 -18.10 27.01
N THR A 14 -33.86 -16.90 27.55
CA THR A 14 -32.60 -16.33 28.05
C THR A 14 -32.16 -16.99 29.36
N LYS A 15 -30.85 -16.99 29.65
CA LYS A 15 -30.34 -17.19 31.02
C LYS A 15 -29.14 -16.28 31.31
N LYS A 16 -29.31 -15.41 32.32
CA LYS A 16 -28.29 -14.52 32.90
C LYS A 16 -27.74 -15.17 34.17
N VAL A 17 -26.43 -15.04 34.46
CA VAL A 17 -25.83 -15.34 35.77
C VAL A 17 -24.75 -14.31 36.11
N GLU A 18 -24.62 -14.07 37.42
CA GLU A 18 -23.83 -13.09 38.18
C GLU A 18 -23.28 -13.82 39.45
N GLU A 19 -22.24 -13.41 40.16
CA GLU A 19 -21.47 -12.15 40.19
C GLU A 19 -19.92 -12.39 40.14
N THR A 20 -19.15 -11.31 40.30
CA THR A 20 -17.70 -11.24 40.64
C THR A 20 -17.45 -11.52 42.15
N PRO A 21 -16.30 -11.18 42.82
CA PRO A 21 -14.91 -10.91 42.40
C PRO A 21 -13.84 -11.71 43.20
N VAL A 22 -12.55 -11.61 42.82
CA VAL A 22 -11.42 -11.61 43.79
C VAL A 22 -10.39 -10.57 43.40
N ALA A 23 -9.85 -9.85 44.38
CA ALA A 23 -8.85 -8.80 44.19
C ALA A 23 -7.68 -8.95 45.17
N SER A 24 -6.46 -8.69 44.69
CA SER A 24 -5.32 -8.09 45.42
C SER A 24 -4.22 -7.80 44.40
N SER A 25 -3.75 -6.55 44.18
CA SER A 25 -3.05 -5.66 45.13
C SER A 25 -1.66 -6.22 45.48
N SER A 26 -0.54 -5.50 45.43
CA SER A 26 -0.17 -4.09 45.09
C SER A 26 1.32 -4.13 44.62
N THR A 27 2.03 -3.08 44.16
CA THR A 27 2.25 -1.75 44.74
C THR A 27 2.83 -0.77 43.71
N ALA A 28 2.59 0.53 43.90
CA ALA A 28 3.25 1.61 43.18
C ALA A 28 4.59 2.02 43.83
N SER A 29 5.51 2.63 43.07
CA SER A 29 6.42 3.69 43.53
C SER A 29 7.18 4.35 42.36
N ALA A 30 6.94 5.64 42.16
CA ALA A 30 7.93 6.60 41.65
C ALA A 30 8.59 7.28 42.88
N PRO A 31 9.54 8.24 42.77
CA PRO A 31 10.23 8.74 41.57
C PRO A 31 11.78 8.73 41.71
N LYS A 32 12.51 9.08 40.63
CA LYS A 32 13.75 9.85 40.77
C LYS A 32 14.15 10.65 39.53
N GLU A 33 14.54 11.88 39.82
CA GLU A 33 15.00 12.96 38.97
C GLU A 33 16.52 12.86 38.74
N VAL A 34 16.98 12.99 37.50
CA VAL A 34 18.35 13.45 37.16
C VAL A 34 18.30 14.22 35.84
N GLU A 35 18.90 15.40 35.82
CA GLU A 35 19.09 16.24 34.64
C GLU A 35 20.10 15.64 33.65
N LYS A 36 19.88 15.83 32.34
CA LYS A 36 20.98 16.20 31.44
C LYS A 36 20.45 17.04 30.28
N LYS A 37 20.73 18.35 30.30
CA LYS A 37 20.78 19.17 29.08
C LYS A 37 21.93 18.67 28.22
N GLU A 38 21.67 18.42 26.94
CA GLU A 38 22.72 18.39 25.93
C GLU A 38 22.30 19.31 24.79
N GLU A 39 22.98 20.44 24.69
CA GLU A 39 22.79 21.40 23.61
C GLU A 39 23.57 20.91 22.39
N THR A 40 22.89 20.38 21.37
CA THR A 40 23.52 20.10 20.08
C THR A 40 23.29 21.29 19.16
N LYS A 41 24.38 21.91 18.71
CA LYS A 41 24.38 23.06 17.82
C LYS A 41 24.17 22.66 16.37
N THR A 42 23.22 23.35 15.72
CA THR A 42 23.29 23.94 14.37
C THR A 42 24.16 23.29 13.29
N ASP A 43 23.50 22.97 12.19
CA ASP A 43 23.94 23.20 10.80
C ASP A 43 25.21 22.49 10.29
N ASP A 44 24.99 21.42 9.53
CA ASP A 44 25.57 21.26 8.19
C ASP A 44 24.57 20.46 7.32
N VAL A 45 23.54 21.13 6.79
CA VAL A 45 22.71 20.54 5.72
C VAL A 45 23.53 20.62 4.44
N LYS A 46 24.34 19.59 4.24
CA LYS A 46 25.10 19.42 3.01
C LYS A 46 24.13 19.01 1.91
N GLU A 47 24.06 19.79 0.84
CA GLU A 47 23.22 19.47 -0.32
C GLU A 47 23.62 18.09 -0.86
N GLU A 48 22.67 17.15 -0.86
CA GLU A 48 22.87 15.84 -1.45
C GLU A 48 22.75 15.95 -2.97
N ASP A 49 23.93 15.96 -3.59
CA ASP A 49 24.23 15.77 -5.01
C ASP A 49 23.20 14.84 -5.68
N GLU A 50 22.41 15.40 -6.60
CA GLU A 50 21.40 14.66 -7.40
C GLU A 50 22.12 13.75 -8.41
N LYS A 51 22.65 12.64 -7.90
CA LYS A 51 23.25 11.56 -8.69
C LYS A 51 22.18 11.07 -9.68
N PRO A 52 22.51 10.83 -10.96
CA PRO A 52 21.56 10.25 -11.90
C PRO A 52 21.08 8.91 -11.35
N GLU A 53 19.77 8.81 -11.09
CA GLU A 53 19.13 7.58 -10.65
C GLU A 53 19.29 6.52 -11.75
N SER A 54 19.73 5.33 -11.34
CA SER A 54 19.92 4.19 -12.23
C SER A 54 18.58 3.55 -12.51
N ASP A 55 18.40 2.92 -13.68
CA ASP A 55 17.18 2.16 -13.97
C ASP A 55 16.97 1.00 -12.96
N GLU A 56 18.06 0.52 -12.35
CA GLU A 56 18.09 -0.42 -11.21
C GLU A 56 17.36 0.08 -9.94
N ASP A 57 17.12 1.39 -9.80
CA ASP A 57 16.41 1.99 -8.66
C ASP A 57 14.89 2.04 -8.85
N VAL A 58 14.37 1.62 -10.02
CA VAL A 58 12.94 1.71 -10.38
C VAL A 58 12.25 0.35 -10.30
N ILE A 59 12.89 -0.69 -10.84
CA ILE A 59 12.37 -2.06 -10.92
C ILE A 59 13.31 -3.03 -10.18
N ASP A 60 12.73 -3.81 -9.26
CA ASP A 60 13.39 -4.99 -8.69
C ASP A 60 13.42 -6.10 -9.74
N MET A 61 14.57 -6.23 -10.39
CA MET A 61 14.82 -7.27 -11.39
C MET A 61 14.77 -8.69 -10.83
N GLU A 62 15.01 -8.93 -9.53
CA GLU A 62 14.88 -10.28 -8.95
C GLU A 62 13.41 -10.71 -8.89
N THR A 63 12.53 -9.80 -8.49
CA THR A 63 11.08 -10.03 -8.52
C THR A 63 10.54 -10.10 -9.95
N PHE A 64 10.98 -9.20 -10.84
CA PHE A 64 10.45 -9.14 -12.21
C PHE A 64 10.91 -10.32 -13.07
N GLN A 65 12.16 -10.80 -12.91
CA GLN A 65 12.67 -11.96 -13.65
C GLN A 65 11.86 -13.22 -13.36
N GLN A 66 11.39 -13.43 -12.13
CA GLN A 66 10.52 -14.59 -11.78
C GLN A 66 9.21 -14.63 -12.59
N ILE A 67 8.76 -13.50 -13.14
CA ILE A 67 7.57 -13.40 -13.99
C ILE A 67 7.94 -13.67 -15.46
N MET A 68 9.12 -13.21 -15.89
CA MET A 68 9.67 -13.48 -17.22
C MET A 68 10.01 -14.97 -17.39
N ASP A 69 10.55 -15.62 -16.35
CA ASP A 69 10.87 -17.06 -16.32
C ASP A 69 9.62 -17.92 -16.58
N MET A 70 8.42 -17.44 -16.20
CA MET A 70 7.16 -18.13 -16.50
C MET A 70 6.78 -18.11 -17.99
N ASP A 71 7.26 -17.12 -18.77
CA ASP A 71 7.07 -17.13 -20.23
C ASP A 71 7.95 -18.20 -20.91
N GLU A 72 9.14 -18.48 -20.35
CA GLU A 72 10.08 -19.48 -20.89
C GLU A 72 9.62 -20.92 -20.63
N GLU A 73 8.82 -21.16 -19.59
CA GLU A 73 8.24 -22.48 -19.29
C GLU A 73 7.02 -22.83 -20.17
N ASP A 74 6.36 -21.84 -20.80
CA ASP A 74 5.20 -22.04 -21.69
C ASP A 74 5.60 -22.17 -23.19
N ASP A 75 6.89 -22.12 -23.55
CA ASP A 75 7.44 -22.25 -24.92
C ASP A 75 7.43 -23.71 -25.45
N ASP A 76 6.27 -24.37 -25.38
CA ASP A 76 6.05 -25.76 -25.84
C ASP A 76 5.91 -25.87 -27.38
N GLY A 77 6.73 -25.10 -28.13
CA GLY A 77 7.12 -25.40 -29.52
C GLY A 77 6.11 -25.15 -30.65
N ASP A 78 5.08 -24.31 -30.47
CA ASP A 78 4.17 -23.89 -31.55
C ASP A 78 4.60 -22.52 -32.13
N ASP A 79 5.02 -22.53 -33.39
CA ASP A 79 5.80 -21.52 -34.16
C ASP A 79 5.07 -20.18 -34.49
N ASP A 80 4.13 -19.73 -33.66
CA ASP A 80 3.31 -18.51 -33.86
C ASP A 80 3.03 -17.71 -32.56
N GLY A 81 3.62 -18.10 -31.43
CA GLY A 81 3.42 -17.44 -30.12
C GLY A 81 4.20 -16.12 -29.97
N GLU A 82 3.56 -15.07 -29.45
CA GLU A 82 4.29 -13.85 -29.04
C GLU A 82 5.20 -14.18 -27.84
N LYS A 83 6.52 -14.04 -28.03
CA LYS A 83 7.52 -14.06 -26.95
C LYS A 83 7.05 -13.12 -25.81
N HIS A 84 7.06 -13.64 -24.59
CA HIS A 84 6.61 -12.95 -23.37
C HIS A 84 5.10 -12.63 -23.23
N ALA A 85 4.21 -13.39 -23.88
CA ALA A 85 2.77 -13.12 -23.82
C ALA A 85 2.16 -13.08 -22.40
N PHE A 86 2.65 -13.90 -21.45
CA PHE A 86 2.11 -13.94 -20.08
C PHE A 86 2.58 -12.74 -19.26
N SER A 87 3.89 -12.49 -19.16
CA SER A 87 4.41 -11.37 -18.35
C SER A 87 3.93 -10.02 -18.87
N LYS A 88 3.91 -9.84 -20.21
CA LYS A 88 3.32 -8.69 -20.91
C LYS A 88 1.84 -8.50 -20.57
N GLY A 89 1.07 -9.60 -20.50
CA GLY A 89 -0.33 -9.57 -20.08
C GLY A 89 -0.52 -9.03 -18.65
N ILE A 90 0.33 -9.47 -17.70
CA ILE A 90 0.31 -8.99 -16.31
C ILE A 90 0.69 -7.49 -16.24
N VAL A 91 1.74 -7.07 -16.97
CA VAL A 91 2.23 -5.70 -17.00
C VAL A 91 1.19 -4.71 -17.54
N TRP A 92 0.55 -5.02 -18.68
CA TRP A 92 -0.51 -4.16 -19.23
C TRP A 92 -1.74 -4.11 -18.31
N GLY A 93 -2.13 -5.24 -17.71
CA GLY A 93 -3.21 -5.28 -16.72
C GLY A 93 -2.92 -4.43 -15.48
N TYR A 94 -1.65 -4.38 -15.04
CA TYR A 94 -1.23 -3.45 -13.99
C TYR A 94 -1.30 -1.99 -14.43
N PHE A 95 -0.94 -1.63 -15.67
CA PHE A 95 -1.05 -0.25 -16.14
C PHE A 95 -2.49 0.26 -16.08
N GLU A 96 -3.45 -0.52 -16.59
CA GLU A 96 -4.88 -0.19 -16.51
C GLU A 96 -5.34 -0.04 -15.06
N GLN A 97 -4.93 -0.96 -14.18
CA GLN A 97 -5.25 -0.93 -12.76
C GLN A 97 -4.66 0.31 -12.06
N ALA A 98 -3.40 0.64 -12.32
CA ALA A 98 -2.72 1.78 -11.72
C ALA A 98 -3.36 3.10 -12.14
N GLU A 99 -3.60 3.29 -13.45
CA GLU A 99 -4.26 4.49 -13.99
C GLU A 99 -5.69 4.67 -13.44
N ALA A 100 -6.47 3.59 -13.35
CA ALA A 100 -7.80 3.62 -12.72
C ALA A 100 -7.73 3.95 -11.23
N THR A 101 -6.83 3.31 -10.48
CA THR A 101 -6.68 3.53 -9.03
C THR A 101 -6.22 4.97 -8.74
N PHE A 102 -5.33 5.53 -9.57
CA PHE A 102 -4.93 6.93 -9.50
C PHE A 102 -6.08 7.91 -9.71
N GLY A 103 -7.06 7.58 -10.57
CA GLY A 103 -8.30 8.34 -10.71
C GLY A 103 -9.12 8.31 -9.41
N GLU A 104 -9.34 7.12 -8.84
CA GLU A 104 -10.04 6.99 -7.55
C GLU A 104 -9.33 7.72 -6.40
N MET A 105 -7.98 7.80 -6.43
CA MET A 105 -7.21 8.57 -5.45
C MET A 105 -7.44 10.08 -5.59
N GLU A 106 -7.55 10.61 -6.81
CA GLU A 106 -7.87 12.02 -7.03
C GLU A 106 -9.30 12.37 -6.59
N GLU A 107 -10.26 11.49 -6.84
CA GLU A 107 -11.63 11.62 -6.33
C GLU A 107 -11.69 11.57 -4.80
N ALA A 108 -10.99 10.63 -4.17
CA ALA A 108 -10.92 10.51 -2.72
C ALA A 108 -10.19 11.71 -2.06
N ILE A 109 -9.18 12.28 -2.73
CA ILE A 109 -8.55 13.54 -2.34
C ILE A 109 -9.54 14.71 -2.38
N ALA A 110 -10.39 14.79 -3.42
CA ALA A 110 -11.40 15.84 -3.55
C ALA A 110 -12.54 15.71 -2.54
N ALA A 111 -12.84 14.47 -2.10
CA ALA A 111 -13.80 14.16 -1.04
C ALA A 111 -13.20 14.21 0.38
N GLU A 112 -11.88 14.44 0.52
CA GLU A 112 -11.11 14.38 1.77
C GLU A 112 -11.18 13.02 2.51
N ASP A 113 -11.44 11.92 1.78
CA ASP A 113 -11.60 10.57 2.34
C ASP A 113 -10.26 9.86 2.55
N LEU A 114 -9.65 10.15 3.70
CA LEU A 114 -8.39 9.54 4.14
C LEU A 114 -8.45 8.01 4.28
N GLN A 115 -9.62 7.41 4.56
CA GLN A 115 -9.74 5.96 4.73
C GLN A 115 -9.82 5.24 3.37
N LYS A 116 -10.54 5.82 2.40
CA LYS A 116 -10.47 5.38 1.00
C LYS A 116 -9.06 5.55 0.45
N LEU A 117 -8.37 6.66 0.73
CA LEU A 117 -6.96 6.87 0.33
C LEU A 117 -6.02 5.83 0.94
N SER A 118 -6.18 5.49 2.21
CA SER A 118 -5.40 4.42 2.85
C SER A 118 -5.62 3.07 2.16
N SER A 119 -6.88 2.75 1.84
CA SER A 119 -7.29 1.50 1.19
C SER A 119 -6.76 1.41 -0.25
N LEU A 120 -6.79 2.50 -1.01
CA LEU A 120 -6.25 2.60 -2.37
C LEU A 120 -4.72 2.48 -2.37
N GLY A 121 -4.04 3.13 -1.42
CA GLY A 121 -2.60 2.98 -1.21
C GLY A 121 -2.23 1.52 -0.90
N HIS A 122 -2.96 0.86 0.00
CA HIS A 122 -2.74 -0.56 0.30
C HIS A 122 -2.92 -1.46 -0.93
N PHE A 123 -3.96 -1.22 -1.73
CA PHE A 123 -4.26 -1.98 -2.95
C PHE A 123 -3.14 -1.85 -3.99
N LEU A 124 -2.78 -0.62 -4.37
CA LEU A 124 -1.76 -0.37 -5.38
C LEU A 124 -0.34 -0.72 -4.90
N LYS A 125 -0.07 -0.65 -3.59
CA LYS A 125 1.15 -1.19 -2.99
C LYS A 125 1.30 -2.68 -3.30
N GLY A 126 0.22 -3.46 -3.12
CA GLY A 126 0.24 -4.91 -3.32
C GLY A 126 0.55 -5.33 -4.75
N SER A 127 -0.10 -4.70 -5.74
CA SER A 127 0.14 -5.01 -7.16
C SER A 127 1.46 -4.45 -7.68
N SER A 128 1.90 -3.28 -7.20
CA SER A 128 3.23 -2.74 -7.55
C SER A 128 4.35 -3.63 -7.02
N ALA A 129 4.21 -4.14 -5.79
CA ALA A 129 5.17 -5.07 -5.19
C ALA A 129 5.25 -6.39 -5.96
N ALA A 130 4.11 -6.92 -6.43
CA ALA A 130 4.07 -8.16 -7.22
C ALA A 130 4.79 -8.06 -8.57
N LEU A 131 4.99 -6.85 -9.10
CA LEU A 131 5.76 -6.56 -10.32
C LEU A 131 7.17 -5.99 -10.05
N GLY A 132 7.59 -5.91 -8.79
CA GLY A 132 8.89 -5.32 -8.42
C GLY A 132 8.98 -3.80 -8.58
N ILE A 133 7.87 -3.05 -8.69
CA ILE A 133 7.91 -1.60 -8.95
C ILE A 133 8.14 -0.82 -7.63
N ILE A 134 9.40 -0.75 -7.22
CA ILE A 134 9.86 -0.33 -5.88
C ILE A 134 9.32 1.06 -5.49
N LYS A 135 9.52 2.07 -6.35
CA LYS A 135 9.19 3.46 -6.03
C LYS A 135 7.68 3.70 -5.90
N VAL A 136 6.87 3.04 -6.74
CA VAL A 136 5.41 3.10 -6.66
C VAL A 136 4.92 2.36 -5.41
N GLN A 137 5.48 1.19 -5.10
CA GLN A 137 5.20 0.46 -3.86
C GLN A 137 5.47 1.31 -2.62
N ALA A 138 6.66 1.92 -2.52
CA ALA A 138 7.05 2.76 -1.37
C ALA A 138 6.16 4.00 -1.22
N SER A 139 5.82 4.66 -2.33
CA SER A 139 4.87 5.78 -2.32
C SER A 139 3.46 5.35 -1.89
N CYS A 140 2.99 4.19 -2.35
CA CYS A 140 1.69 3.65 -1.97
C CYS A 140 1.64 3.23 -0.49
N GLU A 141 2.74 2.73 0.07
CA GLU A 141 2.89 2.48 1.50
C GLU A 141 2.80 3.77 2.32
N LYS A 142 3.59 4.81 2.00
CA LYS A 142 3.50 6.11 2.70
C LYS A 142 2.08 6.68 2.66
N MET A 143 1.39 6.54 1.52
CA MET A 143 -0.02 6.97 1.38
C MET A 143 -0.99 6.13 2.22
N GLN A 144 -0.74 4.82 2.38
CA GLN A 144 -1.47 3.96 3.32
C GLN A 144 -1.37 4.49 4.76
N HIS A 145 -0.16 4.84 5.22
CA HIS A 145 0.08 5.37 6.56
C HIS A 145 -0.52 6.77 6.75
N TYR A 146 -0.31 7.69 5.80
CA TYR A 146 -0.90 9.03 5.87
C TYR A 146 -2.44 9.01 5.88
N GLY A 147 -3.07 8.09 5.14
CA GLY A 147 -4.53 7.88 5.19
C GLY A 147 -5.05 7.35 6.54
N ASN A 148 -4.18 6.71 7.32
CA ASN A 148 -4.42 6.34 8.72
C ASN A 148 -3.94 7.40 9.71
N LYS A 149 -3.61 8.61 9.23
CA LYS A 149 -3.10 9.74 10.03
C LYS A 149 -1.82 9.41 10.80
N ARG A 150 -0.95 8.59 10.20
CA ARG A 150 0.34 8.16 10.76
C ARG A 150 1.47 8.54 9.81
N ASP A 151 2.53 9.11 10.36
CA ASP A 151 3.80 9.30 9.67
C ASP A 151 4.85 8.41 10.32
N GLU A 152 5.15 7.28 9.69
CA GLU A 152 6.15 6.32 10.20
C GLU A 152 7.59 6.87 10.14
N GLU A 153 7.87 7.86 9.26
CA GLU A 153 9.21 8.44 9.15
C GLU A 153 9.54 9.36 10.33
N SER A 154 8.55 10.07 10.86
CA SER A 154 8.69 10.88 12.09
C SER A 154 8.19 10.19 13.36
N GLY A 155 7.53 9.03 13.24
CA GLY A 155 6.90 8.29 14.34
C GLY A 155 5.64 8.95 14.92
N ALA A 156 5.10 9.97 14.25
CA ALA A 156 4.05 10.86 14.76
C ALA A 156 2.66 10.56 14.19
N ASP A 157 1.63 11.00 14.90
CA ASP A 157 0.27 11.14 14.36
C ASP A 157 0.15 12.46 13.56
N LEU A 158 -0.66 12.45 12.50
CA LEU A 158 -0.90 13.59 11.62
C LEU A 158 -2.31 14.16 11.82
N GLU A 159 -2.44 15.49 11.73
CA GLU A 159 -3.78 16.09 11.60
C GLU A 159 -4.35 15.87 10.20
N SER A 160 -5.68 15.75 10.11
CA SER A 160 -6.37 15.39 8.86
C SER A 160 -6.00 16.27 7.65
N PRO A 161 -5.89 17.62 7.78
CA PRO A 161 -5.47 18.49 6.68
C PRO A 161 -4.01 18.28 6.27
N GLU A 162 -3.12 18.00 7.23
CA GLU A 162 -1.70 17.76 6.98
C GLU A 162 -1.49 16.42 6.24
N ALA A 163 -2.17 15.37 6.70
CA ALA A 163 -2.21 14.08 6.02
C ALA A 163 -2.67 14.23 4.55
N LEU A 164 -3.75 15.00 4.32
CA LEU A 164 -4.26 15.23 2.97
C LEU A 164 -3.28 16.05 2.09
N GLU A 165 -2.57 17.03 2.65
CA GLU A 165 -1.54 17.78 1.91
C GLU A 165 -0.34 16.89 1.55
N ARG A 166 0.13 16.06 2.49
CA ARG A 166 1.21 15.08 2.25
C ARG A 166 0.80 14.07 1.17
N ILE A 167 -0.42 13.52 1.22
CA ILE A 167 -0.94 12.61 0.21
C ILE A 167 -1.02 13.27 -1.18
N LYS A 168 -1.46 14.54 -1.30
CA LYS A 168 -1.49 15.27 -2.58
C LYS A 168 -0.10 15.37 -3.23
N LYS A 169 0.94 15.71 -2.44
CA LYS A 169 2.34 15.78 -2.90
C LYS A 169 2.85 14.39 -3.30
N LEU A 170 2.58 13.39 -2.46
CA LEU A 170 3.01 12.01 -2.64
C LEU A 170 2.38 11.35 -3.87
N LEU A 171 1.08 11.54 -4.12
CA LEU A 171 0.41 11.07 -5.34
C LEU A 171 1.03 11.68 -6.60
N THR A 172 1.43 12.96 -6.53
CA THR A 172 2.10 13.65 -7.65
C THR A 172 3.49 13.06 -7.93
N ALA A 173 4.23 12.64 -6.89
CA ALA A 173 5.50 11.92 -7.06
C ALA A 173 5.27 10.50 -7.59
N CYS A 174 4.39 9.74 -6.95
CA CYS A 174 4.01 8.37 -7.32
C CYS A 174 3.58 8.24 -8.79
N LYS A 175 2.81 9.22 -9.31
CA LYS A 175 2.45 9.27 -10.74
C LYS A 175 3.66 9.45 -11.67
N LYS A 176 4.71 10.15 -11.25
CA LYS A 176 5.95 10.28 -12.04
C LYS A 176 6.75 8.98 -11.99
N ASP A 177 6.94 8.40 -10.81
CA ASP A 177 7.63 7.13 -10.62
C ASP A 177 6.98 6.01 -11.45
N TYR A 178 5.65 5.98 -11.46
CA TYR A 178 4.86 5.10 -12.32
C TYR A 178 5.13 5.32 -13.81
N GLN A 179 5.24 6.57 -14.29
CA GLN A 179 5.54 6.83 -15.70
C GLN A 179 6.98 6.43 -16.09
N VAL A 180 7.93 6.51 -15.15
CA VAL A 180 9.30 5.98 -15.37
C VAL A 180 9.26 4.46 -15.47
N ALA A 181 8.61 3.77 -14.52
CA ALA A 181 8.45 2.32 -14.52
C ALA A 181 7.69 1.81 -15.76
N LYS A 182 6.58 2.47 -16.12
CA LYS A 182 5.79 2.16 -17.32
C LYS A 182 6.64 2.22 -18.58
N LYS A 183 7.38 3.32 -18.76
CA LYS A 183 8.23 3.51 -19.93
C LYS A 183 9.38 2.49 -19.99
N TRP A 184 9.97 2.14 -18.85
CA TRP A 184 11.01 1.10 -18.78
C TRP A 184 10.45 -0.25 -19.25
N MET A 185 9.26 -0.63 -18.75
CA MET A 185 8.60 -1.88 -19.14
C MET A 185 8.13 -1.85 -20.60
N GLU A 186 7.57 -0.74 -21.09
CA GLU A 186 7.18 -0.58 -22.50
C GLU A 186 8.40 -0.74 -23.42
N ASN A 187 9.54 -0.14 -23.08
CA ASN A 187 10.79 -0.29 -23.84
C ASN A 187 11.25 -1.76 -23.88
N LEU A 188 11.23 -2.48 -22.75
CA LEU A 188 11.65 -3.89 -22.68
C LEU A 188 10.89 -4.74 -23.72
N TYR A 189 9.56 -4.68 -23.71
CA TYR A 189 8.70 -5.43 -24.65
C TYR A 189 8.63 -4.83 -26.07
N GLU A 190 9.33 -3.72 -26.35
CA GLU A 190 9.57 -3.20 -27.69
C GLU A 190 10.96 -3.56 -28.23
N GLU A 191 11.97 -3.70 -27.37
CA GLU A 191 13.32 -4.16 -27.73
C GLU A 191 13.40 -5.69 -27.91
N ASP A 192 12.49 -6.46 -27.28
CA ASP A 192 12.36 -7.92 -27.44
C ASP A 192 11.51 -8.37 -28.66
N LYS A 193 11.19 -7.47 -29.61
CA LYS A 193 10.44 -7.75 -30.86
C LYS A 193 11.34 -7.96 -32.09
#